data_AF-A0A7U3VR07-F1
#
_entry.id   AF-A0A7U3VR07-F1
#
_cell.length_a   1.000
_cell.length_b   1.000
_cell.length_c   1.000
_cell.angle_alpha   90.00
_cell.angle_beta   90.00
_cell.angle_gamma   90.00
#
_symmetry.space_group_name_H-M   'P 1'
#
loop_
_entity.id
_entity.type
_entity.pdbx_description
1 polymer ?
#
loop_
_entity_poly.entity_id
_entity_poly.type
_entity_poly.pdbx_seq_one_letter_code
_entity_poly.pdbx_strand_id
1 'polypeptide(L)'
;MRIPDETRGQLALKFAVLFPHLDERQRRLLMAAEARALGHGGVRAVAQAAAMSETTVRRGVFEIEAGQAPLGRVRRPGGGRKRISVLDQGLRPALLALVEPDERGDPMSPLRWTVKSTRALARELTLAGHKVSADTVADLLREESFSLQAAAKTLEGAQHADRDAQFRYLNERAREHRDAGQADR
;
A
#
# COMPACT_ATOMS: atom_id res chain seq x y z
N MET A 1 35.43 30.45 12.70
CA MET A 1 34.93 31.65 11.99
C MET A 1 33.41 31.66 12.06
N ARG A 2 32.80 32.80 12.42
CA ARG A 2 31.33 32.91 12.56
C ARG A 2 30.73 33.20 11.19
N ILE A 3 29.76 32.39 10.74
CA ILE A 3 29.03 32.66 9.49
C ILE A 3 28.30 33.99 9.60
N PRO A 4 28.39 34.90 8.60
CA PRO A 4 27.77 36.23 8.65
C PRO A 4 26.26 36.18 8.87
N ASP A 5 25.74 37.21 9.55
CA ASP A 5 24.31 37.33 9.87
C ASP A 5 23.46 37.50 8.61
N GLU A 6 23.99 38.20 7.60
CA GLU A 6 23.38 38.31 6.27
C GLU A 6 23.17 36.95 5.62
N THR A 7 24.19 36.08 5.63
CA THR A 7 24.09 34.72 5.10
C THR A 7 23.02 33.91 5.84
N ARG A 8 22.96 34.04 7.17
CA ARG A 8 21.91 33.37 7.98
C ARG A 8 20.51 33.91 7.65
N GLY A 9 20.38 35.22 7.40
CA GLY A 9 19.13 35.85 6.96
C GLY A 9 18.66 35.35 5.59
N GLN A 10 19.58 35.26 4.62
CA GLN A 10 19.28 34.72 3.29
C GLN A 10 18.82 33.25 3.35
N LEU A 11 19.46 32.43 4.19
CA LEU A 11 19.03 31.05 4.43
C LEU A 11 17.63 30.99 5.03
N ALA A 12 17.33 31.83 6.03
CA ALA A 12 16.02 31.85 6.67
C ALA A 12 14.90 32.19 5.67
N LEU A 13 15.12 33.19 4.80
CA LEU A 13 14.19 33.52 3.71
C LEU A 13 14.00 32.35 2.75
N LYS A 14 15.09 31.72 2.32
CA LYS A 14 15.04 30.55 1.43
C LYS A 14 14.24 29.39 2.03
N PHE A 15 14.46 29.09 3.31
CA PHE A 15 13.77 28.01 4.01
C PHE A 15 12.28 28.33 4.22
N ALA A 16 11.94 29.57 4.58
CA ALA A 16 10.54 29.98 4.73
C ALA A 16 9.73 29.76 3.44
N VAL A 17 10.33 30.04 2.28
CA VAL A 17 9.69 29.85 0.96
C VAL A 17 9.60 28.37 0.59
N LEU A 18 10.66 27.58 0.78
CA LEU A 18 10.73 26.22 0.26
C LEU A 18 10.09 25.17 1.18
N PHE A 19 10.21 25.30 2.50
CA PHE A 19 9.82 24.26 3.45
C PHE A 19 8.34 23.82 3.38
N PRO A 20 7.36 24.70 3.07
CA PRO A 20 5.97 24.28 2.88
C PRO A 20 5.74 23.33 1.70
N HIS A 21 6.63 23.36 0.70
CA HIS A 21 6.51 22.58 -0.53
C HIS A 21 7.36 21.30 -0.51
N LEU A 22 8.17 21.12 0.53
CA LEU A 22 9.11 20.02 0.64
C LEU A 22 8.71 19.05 1.75
N ASP A 23 8.89 17.77 1.47
CA ASP A 23 8.76 16.74 2.50
C ASP A 23 9.90 16.79 3.53
N GLU A 24 9.77 16.03 4.62
CA GLU A 24 10.75 16.05 5.71
C GLU A 24 12.17 15.65 5.26
N ARG A 25 12.28 14.72 4.31
CA ARG A 25 13.56 14.25 3.79
C ARG A 25 14.17 15.30 2.86
N GLN A 26 13.39 15.86 1.95
CA GLN A 26 13.81 16.93 1.04
C GLN A 26 14.30 18.16 1.81
N ARG A 27 13.57 18.60 2.85
CA ARG A 27 14.03 19.68 3.74
C ARG A 27 15.38 19.36 4.37
N ARG A 28 15.55 18.12 4.84
CA ARG A 28 16.80 17.66 5.46
C ARG A 28 17.99 17.67 4.48
N LEU A 29 17.77 17.21 3.25
CA LEU A 29 18.79 17.21 2.19
C LEU A 29 19.15 18.64 1.75
N LEU A 30 18.17 19.53 1.62
CA LEU A 30 18.41 20.94 1.34
C LEU A 30 19.27 21.58 2.44
N MET A 31 18.88 21.43 3.72
CA MET A 31 19.66 21.95 4.85
C MET A 31 21.09 21.40 4.86
N ALA A 32 21.26 20.12 4.56
CA ALA A 32 22.57 19.49 4.50
C ALA A 32 23.44 20.02 3.37
N ALA A 33 22.87 20.28 2.19
CA ALA A 33 23.57 20.88 1.06
C ALA A 33 24.08 22.29 1.42
N GLU A 34 23.24 23.13 2.03
CA GLU A 34 23.65 24.46 2.52
C GLU A 34 24.75 24.38 3.58
N ALA A 35 24.61 23.45 4.53
CA ALA A 35 25.60 23.27 5.60
C ALA A 35 26.97 22.86 5.04
N ARG A 36 26.99 21.99 4.02
CA ARG A 36 28.22 21.57 3.34
C ARG A 36 28.84 22.70 2.53
N ALA A 37 28.03 23.50 1.83
CA ALA A 37 28.51 24.65 1.07
C ALA A 37 29.19 25.70 1.97
N LEU A 38 28.69 25.88 3.20
CA LEU A 38 29.26 26.82 4.17
C LEU A 38 30.48 26.29 4.93
N GLY A 39 30.74 24.97 4.91
CA GLY A 39 31.88 24.36 5.59
C GLY A 39 31.83 24.51 7.12
N HIS A 40 32.94 24.89 7.74
CA HIS A 40 33.07 24.93 9.19
C HIS A 40 32.08 25.93 9.83
N GLY A 41 31.21 25.43 10.71
CA GLY A 41 30.14 26.22 11.34
C GLY A 41 28.84 26.26 10.54
N GLY A 42 28.80 25.71 9.32
CA GLY A 42 27.63 25.66 8.46
C GLY A 42 26.44 24.94 9.09
N VAL A 43 26.68 23.81 9.76
CA VAL A 43 25.64 23.05 10.49
C VAL A 43 24.89 23.94 11.50
N ARG A 44 25.63 24.70 12.32
CA ARG A 44 25.04 25.58 13.33
C ARG A 44 24.28 26.73 12.69
N ALA A 45 24.86 27.35 11.67
CA ALA A 45 24.24 28.47 10.96
C ALA A 45 22.92 28.06 10.28
N VAL A 46 22.91 26.91 9.61
CA VAL A 46 21.72 26.36 8.95
C VAL A 46 20.66 25.95 9.98
N ALA A 47 21.06 25.29 11.06
CA ALA A 47 20.12 24.88 12.12
C ALA A 47 19.39 26.10 12.73
N GLN A 48 20.11 27.18 12.98
CA GLN A 48 19.54 28.44 13.47
C GLN A 48 18.59 29.06 12.44
N ALA A 49 19.00 29.17 11.18
CA ALA A 49 18.19 29.76 10.11
C ALA A 49 16.91 28.95 9.82
N ALA A 50 16.98 27.62 9.95
CA ALA A 50 15.86 26.71 9.72
C ALA A 50 14.97 26.50 10.97
N ALA A 51 15.34 27.03 12.14
CA ALA A 51 14.74 26.70 13.44
C ALA A 51 14.65 25.17 13.70
N MET A 52 15.72 24.44 13.34
CA MET A 52 15.82 22.98 13.47
C MET A 52 17.00 22.57 14.34
N SER A 53 17.04 21.31 14.78
CA SER A 53 18.17 20.81 15.56
C SER A 53 19.43 20.64 14.69
N GLU A 54 20.61 20.94 15.26
CA GLU A 54 21.90 20.66 14.60
C GLU A 54 22.03 19.16 14.26
N THR A 55 21.47 18.27 15.09
CA THR A 55 21.45 16.82 14.85
C THR A 55 20.71 16.45 13.57
N THR A 56 19.59 17.12 13.27
CA THR A 56 18.82 16.92 12.03
C THR A 56 19.65 17.30 10.80
N VAL A 57 20.36 18.43 10.87
CA VAL A 57 21.23 18.93 9.79
C VAL A 57 22.42 17.99 9.59
N ARG A 58 23.12 17.60 10.65
CA ARG A 58 24.24 16.63 10.59
C ARG A 58 23.81 15.30 9.99
N ARG A 59 22.64 14.78 10.38
CA ARG A 59 22.08 13.56 9.79
C ARG A 59 21.91 13.68 8.28
N GLY A 60 21.43 14.82 7.79
CA GLY A 60 21.34 15.08 6.36
C GLY A 60 22.72 15.13 5.68
N VAL A 61 23.73 15.73 6.32
CA VAL A 61 25.10 15.77 5.79
C VAL A 61 25.65 14.35 5.62
N PHE A 62 25.54 13.52 6.65
CA PHE A 62 25.92 12.10 6.57
C PHE A 62 25.15 11.34 5.48
N GLU A 63 23.85 11.65 5.30
CA GLU A 63 23.03 11.01 4.26
C GLU A 63 23.53 11.36 2.84
N ILE A 64 23.95 12.62 2.60
CA ILE A 64 24.54 13.06 1.34
C ILE A 64 25.92 12.42 1.13
N GLU A 65 26.76 12.40 2.17
CA GLU A 65 28.11 11.80 2.11
C GLU A 65 28.08 10.29 1.85
N ALA A 66 27.06 9.60 2.37
CA ALA A 66 26.82 8.19 2.09
C ALA A 66 26.43 7.90 0.63
N GLY A 67 26.22 8.94 -0.21
CA GLY A 67 25.98 8.78 -1.64
C GLY A 67 24.69 8.04 -1.99
N GLN A 68 23.67 8.11 -1.13
CA GLN A 68 22.41 7.40 -1.37
C GLN A 68 21.72 7.92 -2.63
N ALA A 69 21.34 7.00 -3.53
CA ALA A 69 20.65 7.35 -4.76
C ALA A 69 19.33 8.12 -4.48
N PRO A 70 18.94 9.05 -5.38
CA PRO A 70 17.62 9.67 -5.34
C PRO A 70 16.54 8.58 -5.28
N LEU A 71 15.62 8.69 -4.32
CA LEU A 71 14.50 7.77 -4.27
C LEU A 71 13.44 8.26 -5.27
N GLY A 72 12.93 7.37 -6.12
CA GLY A 72 11.80 7.67 -7.02
C GLY A 72 10.45 7.85 -6.30
N ARG A 73 10.43 7.73 -4.96
CA ARG A 73 9.28 7.99 -4.09
C ARG A 73 9.75 8.64 -2.79
N VAL A 74 8.91 9.50 -2.21
CA VAL A 74 9.19 10.22 -0.95
C VAL A 74 9.53 9.28 0.21
N ARG A 75 8.86 8.13 0.30
CA ARG A 75 9.06 7.14 1.37
C ARG A 75 10.00 6.03 0.90
N ARG A 76 10.92 5.62 1.78
CA ARG A 76 11.66 4.36 1.61
C ARG A 76 10.67 3.18 1.53
N PRO A 77 11.00 2.10 0.81
CA PRO A 77 10.27 0.84 0.91
C PRO A 77 10.09 0.45 2.38
N GLY A 78 8.86 0.12 2.81
CA GLY A 78 8.54 -0.21 4.20
C GLY A 78 8.25 0.98 5.13
N GLY A 79 8.29 2.22 4.64
CA GLY A 79 7.94 3.43 5.40
C GLY A 79 6.42 3.66 5.52
N GLY A 80 5.71 2.76 6.18
CA GLY A 80 4.26 2.86 6.41
C GLY A 80 3.82 1.97 7.57
N ARG A 81 2.57 2.12 8.01
CA ARG A 81 1.95 1.16 8.93
C ARG A 81 2.14 -0.24 8.31
N LYS A 82 2.71 -1.17 9.08
CA LYS A 82 2.91 -2.56 8.60
C LYS A 82 1.60 -3.06 8.00
N ARG A 83 1.67 -3.67 6.81
CA ARG A 83 0.51 -4.26 6.14
C ARG A 83 -0.19 -5.19 7.13
N ILE A 84 -1.52 -5.13 7.17
CA ILE A 84 -2.30 -5.95 8.10
C ILE A 84 -2.06 -7.44 7.91
N SER A 85 -1.77 -7.91 6.70
CA SER A 85 -1.35 -9.30 6.44
C SER A 85 -0.03 -9.71 7.09
N VAL A 86 0.82 -8.75 7.47
CA VAL A 86 2.06 -9.00 8.23
C VAL A 86 1.80 -8.99 9.73
N LEU A 87 0.77 -8.26 10.18
CA LEU A 87 0.37 -8.18 11.59
C LEU A 87 -0.60 -9.30 11.98
N ASP A 88 -1.41 -9.74 11.03
CA ASP A 88 -2.46 -10.74 11.15
C ASP A 88 -2.11 -11.91 10.23
N GLN A 89 -1.41 -12.90 10.79
CA GLN A 89 -0.95 -14.08 10.07
C GLN A 89 -2.12 -14.97 9.61
N GLY A 90 -3.29 -14.85 10.25
CA GLY A 90 -4.50 -15.63 9.93
C GLY A 90 -5.31 -15.06 8.76
N LEU A 91 -5.12 -13.78 8.42
CA LEU A 91 -5.87 -13.10 7.38
C LEU A 91 -5.74 -13.77 6.00
N ARG A 92 -4.52 -14.17 5.62
CA ARG A 92 -4.27 -14.77 4.29
C ARG A 92 -4.91 -16.16 4.17
N PRO A 93 -4.73 -17.09 5.14
CA PRO A 93 -5.48 -18.35 5.17
C PRO A 93 -7.00 -18.16 5.18
N ALA A 94 -7.51 -17.19 5.95
CA ALA A 94 -8.94 -16.91 6.00
C ALA A 94 -9.49 -16.41 4.66
N LEU A 95 -8.74 -15.55 3.94
CA LEU A 95 -9.11 -15.09 2.61
C LEU A 95 -9.14 -16.24 1.60
N LEU A 96 -8.13 -17.11 1.61
CA LEU A 96 -8.08 -18.27 0.71
C LEU A 96 -9.23 -19.23 0.97
N ALA A 97 -9.55 -19.52 2.24
CA ALA A 97 -10.69 -20.37 2.60
C ALA A 97 -12.06 -19.82 2.12
N LEU A 98 -12.18 -18.51 1.93
CA LEU A 98 -13.40 -17.88 1.39
C LEU A 98 -13.51 -17.93 -0.13
N VAL A 99 -12.39 -18.16 -0.83
CA VAL A 99 -12.28 -18.12 -2.29
C VAL A 99 -12.05 -19.50 -2.91
N GLU A 100 -11.33 -20.39 -2.23
CA GLU A 100 -11.10 -21.80 -2.61
C GLU A 100 -12.40 -22.60 -2.88
N PRO A 101 -13.54 -22.38 -2.18
CA PRO A 101 -14.79 -23.08 -2.48
C PRO A 101 -15.39 -22.74 -3.87
N ASP A 102 -14.99 -21.60 -4.45
CA ASP A 102 -15.39 -21.12 -5.78
C ASP A 102 -14.33 -21.44 -6.86
N GLU A 103 -13.27 -22.20 -6.53
CA GLU A 103 -12.29 -22.70 -7.51
C GLU A 103 -12.91 -23.79 -8.39
N ARG A 104 -13.55 -23.39 -9.49
CA ARG A 104 -13.77 -24.28 -10.65
C ARG A 104 -13.01 -23.74 -11.86
N GLY A 105 -11.93 -24.43 -12.23
CA GLY A 105 -11.17 -24.23 -13.45
C GLY A 105 -10.41 -25.49 -13.87
N ASP A 106 -10.52 -25.83 -15.15
CA ASP A 106 -9.83 -26.87 -15.92
C ASP A 106 -8.32 -26.98 -15.57
N PRO A 107 -7.73 -28.20 -15.45
CA PRO A 107 -6.30 -28.43 -15.16
C PRO A 107 -5.29 -27.60 -15.99
N MET A 108 -5.72 -27.00 -17.10
CA MET A 108 -4.88 -26.23 -18.02
C MET A 108 -5.14 -24.71 -18.05
N SER A 109 -5.96 -24.15 -17.15
CA SER A 109 -6.22 -22.69 -17.12
C SER A 109 -5.48 -21.96 -15.99
N PRO A 110 -4.49 -21.10 -16.27
CA PRO A 110 -3.56 -20.53 -15.28
C PRO A 110 -4.12 -19.36 -14.43
N LEU A 111 -5.41 -19.05 -14.47
CA LEU A 111 -5.98 -17.87 -13.79
C LEU A 111 -7.08 -18.29 -12.80
N ARG A 112 -6.77 -18.20 -11.51
CA ARG A 112 -7.72 -18.37 -10.40
C ARG A 112 -8.67 -17.17 -10.39
N TRP A 113 -9.99 -17.38 -10.31
CA TRP A 113 -10.99 -16.30 -10.33
C TRP A 113 -12.05 -16.50 -9.25
N THR A 114 -12.52 -15.41 -8.64
CA THR A 114 -13.56 -15.42 -7.61
C THR A 114 -14.83 -14.71 -8.10
N VAL A 115 -16.01 -15.26 -7.78
CA VAL A 115 -17.31 -14.61 -8.04
C VAL A 115 -17.69 -13.60 -6.96
N LYS A 116 -17.04 -13.65 -5.79
CA LYS A 116 -17.33 -12.73 -4.69
C LYS A 116 -16.64 -11.39 -4.92
N SER A 117 -17.39 -10.30 -4.74
CA SER A 117 -16.79 -8.96 -4.75
C SER A 117 -15.81 -8.77 -3.60
N THR A 118 -14.77 -7.94 -3.80
CA THR A 118 -13.80 -7.60 -2.75
C THR A 118 -14.45 -6.96 -1.52
N ARG A 119 -15.60 -6.29 -1.67
CA ARG A 119 -16.40 -5.75 -0.55
C ARG A 119 -17.10 -6.84 0.26
N ALA A 120 -17.61 -7.89 -0.40
CA ALA A 120 -18.22 -9.03 0.28
C ALA A 120 -17.17 -9.80 1.08
N LEU A 121 -16.03 -10.09 0.45
CA LEU A 121 -14.89 -10.73 1.11
C LEU A 121 -14.37 -9.91 2.30
N ALA A 122 -14.24 -8.59 2.18
CA ALA A 122 -13.83 -7.74 3.29
C ALA A 122 -14.82 -7.76 4.46
N ARG A 123 -16.14 -7.82 4.18
CA ARG A 123 -17.17 -7.96 5.23
C ARG A 123 -17.07 -9.30 5.94
N GLU A 124 -16.97 -10.40 5.20
CA GLU A 124 -16.84 -11.75 5.76
C GLU A 124 -15.57 -11.88 6.63
N LEU A 125 -14.44 -11.37 6.14
CA LEU A 125 -13.19 -11.34 6.91
C LEU A 125 -13.29 -10.46 8.16
N THR A 126 -13.95 -9.31 8.06
CA THR A 126 -14.17 -8.44 9.23
C THR A 126 -15.06 -9.09 10.27
N LEU A 127 -16.09 -9.84 9.87
CA LEU A 127 -16.93 -10.63 10.76
C LEU A 127 -16.15 -11.79 11.42
N ALA A 128 -15.21 -12.39 10.70
CA ALA A 128 -14.30 -13.41 11.24
C ALA A 128 -13.18 -12.84 12.13
N GLY A 129 -13.16 -11.53 12.39
CA GLY A 129 -12.20 -10.87 13.28
C GLY A 129 -11.03 -10.18 12.58
N HIS A 130 -10.92 -10.29 11.27
CA HIS A 130 -9.86 -9.67 10.46
C HIS A 130 -10.31 -8.33 9.89
N LYS A 131 -10.02 -7.22 10.59
CA LYS A 131 -10.48 -5.87 10.19
C LYS A 131 -9.77 -5.36 8.92
N VAL A 132 -10.32 -5.65 7.75
CA VAL A 132 -9.73 -5.30 6.43
C VAL A 132 -10.67 -4.50 5.54
N SER A 133 -10.09 -3.68 4.66
CA SER A 133 -10.84 -2.96 3.61
C SER A 133 -10.89 -3.76 2.31
N ALA A 134 -11.84 -3.41 1.43
CA ALA A 134 -11.94 -3.99 0.09
C ALA A 134 -10.65 -3.80 -0.75
N ASP A 135 -9.96 -2.68 -0.60
CA ASP A 135 -8.68 -2.42 -1.28
C ASP A 135 -7.58 -3.35 -0.78
N THR A 136 -7.55 -3.63 0.53
CA THR A 136 -6.60 -4.59 1.11
C THR A 136 -6.86 -6.00 0.60
N VAL A 137 -8.13 -6.38 0.46
CA VAL A 137 -8.52 -7.67 -0.14
C VAL A 137 -8.11 -7.74 -1.62
N ALA A 138 -8.32 -6.66 -2.38
CA ALA A 138 -7.90 -6.59 -3.79
C ALA A 138 -6.37 -6.70 -3.96
N ASP A 139 -5.60 -6.10 -3.06
CA ASP A 139 -4.15 -6.25 -3.01
C ASP A 139 -3.74 -7.70 -2.73
N LEU A 140 -4.34 -8.33 -1.71
CA LEU A 140 -4.02 -9.71 -1.33
C LEU A 140 -4.40 -10.72 -2.41
N LEU A 141 -5.54 -10.54 -3.07
CA LEU A 141 -5.94 -11.40 -4.19
C LEU A 141 -4.97 -11.29 -5.37
N ARG A 142 -4.47 -10.09 -5.68
CA ARG A 142 -3.44 -9.90 -6.72
C ARG A 142 -2.12 -10.58 -6.35
N GLU A 143 -1.73 -10.55 -5.07
CA GLU A 143 -0.54 -11.26 -4.58
C GLU A 143 -0.68 -12.79 -4.71
N GLU A 144 -1.89 -13.32 -4.52
CA GLU A 144 -2.22 -14.74 -4.65
C GLU A 144 -2.57 -15.15 -6.10
N SER A 145 -2.28 -14.27 -7.09
CA SER A 145 -2.52 -14.51 -8.52
C SER A 145 -4.00 -14.74 -8.89
N PHE A 146 -4.93 -14.19 -8.11
CA PHE A 146 -6.35 -14.18 -8.47
C PHE A 146 -6.66 -13.03 -9.44
N SER A 147 -7.36 -13.36 -10.52
CA SER A 147 -8.01 -12.39 -11.40
C SER A 147 -9.38 -12.02 -10.83
N LEU A 148 -9.60 -10.73 -10.59
CA LEU A 148 -10.91 -10.18 -10.28
C LEU A 148 -11.69 -10.04 -11.58
N GLN A 149 -12.51 -11.03 -11.93
CA GLN A 149 -13.44 -10.85 -13.04
C GLN A 149 -14.60 -9.96 -12.57
N ALA A 150 -14.63 -8.74 -13.07
CA ALA A 150 -15.83 -7.91 -12.94
C ALA A 150 -16.99 -8.63 -13.63
N ALA A 151 -18.14 -8.75 -12.95
CA ALA A 151 -19.37 -9.15 -13.61
C ALA A 151 -19.71 -8.10 -14.67
N ALA A 152 -19.29 -8.33 -15.92
CA ALA A 152 -19.68 -7.49 -17.03
C ALA A 152 -21.17 -7.74 -17.31
N LYS A 153 -22.01 -6.73 -17.04
CA LYS A 153 -23.12 -6.40 -17.91
C LYS A 153 -23.61 -4.97 -17.68
N THR A 154 -23.27 -4.13 -18.65
CA THR A 154 -24.01 -2.93 -19.02
C THR A 154 -25.42 -3.33 -19.50
N LEU A 155 -26.37 -2.44 -19.22
CA LEU A 155 -27.80 -2.41 -19.59
C LEU A 155 -28.83 -3.09 -18.66
N GLU A 156 -29.55 -2.19 -17.99
CA GLU A 156 -30.94 -2.22 -17.51
C GLU A 156 -31.43 -3.33 -16.59
N GLY A 157 -32.00 -2.90 -15.45
CA GLY A 157 -32.92 -3.71 -14.64
C GLY A 157 -32.55 -3.72 -13.17
N ALA A 158 -33.54 -3.42 -12.33
CA ALA A 158 -33.43 -3.17 -10.91
C ALA A 158 -32.72 -4.28 -10.09
N GLN A 159 -32.16 -3.84 -8.95
CA GLN A 159 -31.56 -4.66 -7.90
C GLN A 159 -32.47 -5.83 -7.50
N HIS A 160 -32.00 -7.07 -7.66
CA HIS A 160 -32.68 -8.24 -7.12
C HIS A 160 -31.70 -9.12 -6.32
N ALA A 161 -31.85 -9.11 -4.99
CA ALA A 161 -31.13 -9.96 -4.03
C ALA A 161 -31.39 -11.47 -4.19
N ASP A 162 -32.34 -11.83 -5.06
CA ASP A 162 -32.77 -13.21 -5.29
C ASP A 162 -31.89 -13.96 -6.31
N ARG A 163 -31.00 -13.25 -7.01
CA ARG A 163 -30.13 -13.86 -8.04
C ARG A 163 -29.05 -14.75 -7.43
N ASP A 164 -28.50 -14.36 -6.27
CA ASP A 164 -27.49 -15.15 -5.54
C ASP A 164 -28.07 -16.46 -5.01
N ALA A 165 -29.36 -16.52 -4.71
CA ALA A 165 -30.05 -17.75 -4.32
C ALA A 165 -30.21 -18.71 -5.51
N GLN A 166 -30.56 -18.17 -6.69
CA GLN A 166 -30.72 -18.95 -7.91
C GLN A 166 -29.39 -19.55 -8.40
N PHE A 167 -28.27 -18.82 -8.30
CA PHE A 167 -26.96 -19.34 -8.65
C PHE A 167 -26.45 -20.38 -7.66
N ARG A 168 -26.73 -20.22 -6.35
CA ARG A 168 -26.46 -21.26 -5.35
C ARG A 168 -27.24 -22.54 -5.65
N TYR A 169 -28.52 -22.42 -5.97
CA TYR A 169 -29.36 -23.55 -6.35
C TYR A 169 -28.86 -24.29 -7.60
N LEU A 170 -28.43 -23.56 -8.64
CA LEU A 170 -27.82 -24.16 -9.84
C LEU A 170 -26.49 -24.85 -9.53
N ASN A 171 -25.68 -24.28 -8.62
CA ASN A 171 -24.42 -24.89 -8.18
C ASN A 171 -24.65 -26.16 -7.35
N GLU A 172 -25.64 -26.18 -6.47
CA GLU A 172 -26.04 -27.36 -5.69
C GLU A 172 -26.51 -28.49 -6.63
N ARG A 173 -27.42 -28.20 -7.57
CA ARG A 173 -27.84 -29.18 -8.58
C ARG A 173 -26.68 -29.68 -9.46
N ALA A 174 -25.75 -28.81 -9.82
CA ALA A 174 -24.58 -29.20 -10.61
C ALA A 174 -23.55 -30.03 -9.80
N ARG A 175 -23.59 -30.00 -8.47
CA ARG A 175 -22.83 -30.94 -7.62
C ARG A 175 -23.51 -32.30 -7.59
N GLU A 176 -24.81 -32.34 -7.32
CA GLU A 176 -25.60 -33.58 -7.28
C GLU A 176 -25.49 -34.41 -8.57
N HIS A 177 -25.51 -33.75 -9.73
CA HIS A 177 -25.34 -34.44 -11.02
C HIS A 177 -23.91 -34.92 -11.30
N ARG A 178 -22.88 -34.34 -10.69
CA ARG A 178 -21.49 -34.81 -10.85
C ARG A 178 -21.21 -36.02 -9.96
N ASP A 179 -21.77 -36.04 -8.77
CA ASP A 179 -21.62 -37.15 -7.83
C ASP A 179 -22.43 -38.38 -8.29
N ALA A 180 -23.58 -38.17 -8.94
CA ALA A 180 -24.38 -39.24 -9.55
C ALA A 180 -23.75 -39.83 -10.83
N GLY A 181 -22.84 -39.12 -11.49
CA GLY A 181 -22.15 -39.57 -12.71
C GLY A 181 -20.89 -40.42 -12.47
N GLN A 182 -20.51 -40.66 -11.21
CA GLN A 182 -19.37 -41.50 -10.83
C GLN A 182 -19.77 -42.92 -10.37
N ALA A 183 -21.06 -43.26 -10.39
CA ALA A 183 -21.56 -44.57 -9.95
C ALA A 183 -21.96 -45.53 -11.09
N ASP A 184 -21.67 -45.21 -12.35
CA ASP A 184 -21.92 -46.10 -13.50
C ASP A 184 -20.66 -46.28 -14.35
N ARG A 185 -19.74 -47.11 -13.85
CA ARG A 185 -18.75 -47.88 -14.60
C ARG A 185 -18.53 -49.22 -13.93
#